data_AF-A0A7W8VC67-F1
#
_entry.id   AF-A0A7W8VC67-F1
#
_cell.length_a   1.000
_cell.length_b   1.000
_cell.length_c   1.000
_cell.angle_alpha   90.00
_cell.angle_beta   90.00
_cell.angle_gamma   90.00
#
_symmetry.space_group_name_H-M   'P 1'
#
loop_
_entity.id
_entity.type
_entity.pdbx_description
1 polymer ?
#
loop_
_entity_poly.entity_id
_entity_poly.type
_entity_poly.pdbx_seq_one_letter_code
_entity_poly.pdbx_strand_id
1 'polypeptide(L)'
;MRNRRFLINSGSAVAASVLLASLLAAPASAETPLLRTDAGKALEAAAPEVLENLHPGVETSREGLTAATENGRSTLPASPDAPVTLDGHGGRSVSVRLPFAEQTASARILGGGAVFDHGNGAQTVPLLKDDGSVQVTTVLADASAPTEYEYEFSDPGLDRISQDEDGVLTLLDSDGGYLGGVGAAWAKDAEGRDVPTRYEVDGTTVTQVVEHTAEGIVHPVVADPWLGIDLFSETWYDEYDGQLKVSAQKSTWGQFHHAPGAGWGIFLGPGWNELVEKRPRVTEKPTLRQQYNCHVAGGYFQIAGSWDLEKARPNRTAHWSYGVAVHRCNWNTPDRY
;
A
#
# COMPACT_ATOMS: atom_id res chain seq x y z
N MET A 1 58.29 -6.65 -79.13
CA MET A 1 58.64 -5.39 -78.44
C MET A 1 57.86 -5.34 -77.13
N ARG A 2 58.58 -5.13 -76.01
CA ARG A 2 58.22 -4.69 -74.64
C ARG A 2 56.79 -5.01 -74.11
N ASN A 3 56.55 -5.53 -72.91
CA ASN A 3 57.36 -5.58 -71.68
C ASN A 3 56.73 -6.57 -70.67
N ARG A 4 57.60 -7.26 -69.90
CA ARG A 4 57.30 -8.07 -68.71
C ARG A 4 56.89 -7.22 -67.50
N ARG A 5 56.22 -7.87 -66.52
CA ARG A 5 56.30 -7.77 -65.02
C ARG A 5 54.88 -7.91 -64.42
N PHE A 6 54.57 -8.56 -63.30
CA PHE A 6 55.27 -9.28 -62.22
C PHE A 6 54.23 -10.19 -61.52
N LEU A 7 54.66 -11.34 -60.98
CA LEU A 7 53.92 -12.22 -60.07
C LEU A 7 53.81 -11.61 -58.66
N ILE A 8 52.68 -11.77 -57.96
CA ILE A 8 52.64 -11.96 -56.50
C ILE A 8 51.50 -12.93 -56.14
N ASN A 9 51.86 -13.96 -55.39
CA ASN A 9 51.04 -14.99 -54.76
C ASN A 9 50.73 -14.50 -53.33
N SER A 10 49.49 -14.60 -52.83
CA SER A 10 49.18 -14.37 -51.41
C SER A 10 47.93 -15.13 -51.00
N GLY A 11 48.11 -16.18 -50.19
CA GLY A 11 47.04 -16.91 -49.54
C GLY A 11 46.35 -16.07 -48.47
N SER A 12 45.11 -16.42 -48.14
CA SER A 12 44.40 -15.91 -46.98
C SER A 12 43.78 -17.09 -46.25
N ALA A 13 44.29 -17.32 -45.04
CA ALA A 13 43.75 -18.24 -44.06
C ALA A 13 42.44 -17.69 -43.51
N VAL A 14 41.39 -18.52 -43.48
CA VAL A 14 40.14 -18.20 -42.80
C VAL A 14 40.30 -18.57 -41.33
N ALA A 15 40.43 -17.57 -40.47
CA ALA A 15 40.39 -17.74 -39.02
C ALA A 15 38.93 -17.92 -38.58
N ALA A 16 38.61 -19.08 -38.01
CA ALA A 16 37.33 -19.33 -37.36
C ALA A 16 37.36 -18.76 -35.94
N SER A 17 36.63 -17.66 -35.71
CA SER A 17 36.44 -17.07 -34.39
C SER A 17 35.41 -17.87 -33.59
N VAL A 18 35.86 -18.52 -32.52
CA VAL A 18 34.98 -19.12 -31.50
C VAL A 18 34.44 -17.99 -30.63
N LEU A 19 33.15 -17.69 -30.77
CA LEU A 19 32.41 -16.81 -29.87
C LEU A 19 32.21 -17.54 -28.52
N LEU A 20 33.00 -17.18 -27.51
CA LEU A 20 32.67 -17.47 -26.11
C LEU A 20 31.46 -16.61 -25.71
N ALA A 21 30.27 -17.20 -25.73
CA ALA A 21 29.11 -16.63 -25.07
C ALA A 21 29.33 -16.70 -23.55
N SER A 22 29.71 -15.57 -22.96
CA SER A 22 29.68 -15.38 -21.52
C SER A 22 28.21 -15.34 -21.09
N LEU A 23 27.71 -16.47 -20.57
CA LEU A 23 26.47 -16.53 -19.81
C LEU A 23 26.67 -15.64 -18.57
N LEU A 24 26.19 -14.40 -18.64
CA LEU A 24 25.90 -13.60 -17.47
C LEU A 24 24.79 -14.34 -16.72
N ALA A 25 25.18 -15.16 -15.74
CA ALA A 25 24.24 -15.65 -14.75
C ALA A 25 23.62 -14.40 -14.11
N ALA A 26 22.33 -14.18 -14.33
CA ALA A 26 21.57 -13.24 -13.53
C ALA A 26 21.85 -13.57 -12.06
N PRO A 27 22.08 -12.57 -11.18
CA PRO A 27 22.17 -12.86 -9.75
C PRO A 27 20.89 -13.61 -9.38
N ALA A 28 21.04 -14.82 -8.84
CA ALA A 28 19.91 -15.52 -8.24
C ALA A 28 19.34 -14.56 -7.18
N SER A 29 18.16 -14.00 -7.44
CA SER A 29 17.46 -13.21 -6.43
C SER A 29 17.31 -14.14 -5.24
N ALA A 30 17.94 -13.79 -4.12
CA ALA A 30 17.83 -14.58 -2.92
C ALA A 30 16.37 -14.52 -2.48
N GLU A 31 15.64 -15.60 -2.77
CA GLU A 31 14.26 -15.77 -2.38
C GLU A 31 14.12 -15.49 -0.87
N THR A 32 13.24 -14.55 -0.54
CA THR A 32 13.00 -14.06 0.82
C THR A 32 12.70 -15.23 1.77
N PRO A 33 13.31 -15.31 2.96
CA PRO A 33 13.08 -16.43 3.90
C PRO A 33 11.62 -16.73 4.21
N LEU A 34 10.74 -15.73 4.18
CA LEU A 34 9.29 -15.90 4.29
C LEU A 34 8.70 -16.82 3.21
N LEU A 35 9.09 -16.65 1.94
CA LEU A 35 8.55 -17.39 0.80
C LEU A 35 8.91 -18.89 0.81
N ARG A 36 9.90 -19.28 1.64
CA ARG A 36 10.25 -20.70 1.82
C ARG A 36 9.32 -21.44 2.78
N THR A 37 8.46 -20.71 3.48
CA THR A 37 7.49 -21.26 4.44
C THR A 37 6.19 -21.61 3.74
N ASP A 38 5.38 -22.48 4.35
CA ASP A 38 4.09 -22.86 3.76
C ASP A 38 3.13 -21.66 3.70
N ALA A 39 3.14 -20.80 4.72
CA ALA A 39 2.46 -19.51 4.69
C ALA A 39 2.92 -18.62 3.52
N GLY A 40 4.23 -18.45 3.33
CA GLY A 40 4.77 -17.63 2.24
C GLY A 40 4.40 -18.14 0.85
N LYS A 41 4.41 -19.47 0.66
CA LYS A 41 3.94 -20.10 -0.59
C LYS A 41 2.44 -19.92 -0.79
N ALA A 42 1.64 -20.00 0.27
CA ALA A 42 0.20 -19.74 0.21
C ALA A 42 -0.10 -18.31 -0.23
N LEU A 43 0.62 -17.32 0.32
CA LEU A 43 0.52 -15.93 -0.12
C LEU A 43 0.89 -15.78 -1.60
N GLU A 44 2.01 -16.35 -2.04
CA GLU A 44 2.45 -16.27 -3.45
C GLU A 44 1.44 -16.92 -4.42
N ALA A 45 0.80 -18.02 -4.01
CA ALA A 45 -0.15 -18.75 -4.85
C ALA A 45 -1.54 -18.10 -4.90
N ALA A 46 -2.10 -17.74 -3.74
CA ALA A 46 -3.48 -17.29 -3.63
C ALA A 46 -3.64 -15.78 -3.81
N ALA A 47 -2.66 -14.99 -3.36
CA ALA A 47 -2.74 -13.53 -3.31
C ALA A 47 -1.35 -12.86 -3.48
N PRO A 48 -0.64 -13.05 -4.61
CA PRO A 48 0.70 -12.51 -4.80
C PRO A 48 0.80 -10.99 -4.64
N GLU A 49 -0.30 -10.26 -4.85
CA GLU A 49 -0.40 -8.82 -4.64
C GLU A 49 -0.05 -8.36 -3.21
N VAL A 50 -0.22 -9.22 -2.20
CA VAL A 50 0.16 -8.89 -0.81
C VAL A 50 1.68 -8.79 -0.63
N LEU A 51 2.45 -9.34 -1.56
CA LEU A 51 3.91 -9.27 -1.58
C LEU A 51 4.43 -8.05 -2.35
N GLU A 52 3.53 -7.24 -2.92
CA GLU A 52 3.88 -5.95 -3.53
C GLU A 52 4.01 -4.85 -2.47
N ASN A 53 4.82 -3.83 -2.80
CA ASN A 53 5.07 -2.64 -1.97
C ASN A 53 5.54 -2.96 -0.55
N LEU A 54 6.27 -4.07 -0.38
CA LEU A 54 6.92 -4.39 0.89
C LEU A 54 7.98 -3.35 1.21
N HIS A 55 8.07 -2.97 2.49
CA HIS A 55 9.05 -1.98 2.92
C HIS A 55 10.50 -2.48 2.65
N PRO A 56 11.34 -1.71 1.92
CA PRO A 56 12.65 -2.19 1.49
C PRO A 56 13.70 -2.23 2.61
N GLY A 57 13.47 -1.48 3.69
CA GLY A 57 14.41 -1.31 4.81
C GLY A 57 13.85 -1.76 6.17
N VAL A 58 13.27 -2.95 6.25
CA VAL A 58 12.74 -3.48 7.53
C VAL A 58 13.87 -3.81 8.49
N GLU A 59 13.90 -3.14 9.64
CA GLU A 59 14.76 -3.48 10.77
C GLU A 59 14.24 -4.75 11.44
N THR A 60 15.13 -5.72 11.63
CA THR A 60 14.78 -7.05 12.16
C THR A 60 15.53 -7.30 13.47
N SER A 61 14.80 -7.70 14.50
CA SER A 61 15.36 -8.12 15.78
C SER A 61 14.67 -9.37 16.32
N ARG A 62 15.08 -9.85 17.50
CA ARG A 62 14.34 -10.91 18.21
C ARG A 62 13.01 -10.43 18.80
N GLU A 63 12.88 -9.12 19.02
CA GLU A 63 11.71 -8.51 19.63
C GLU A 63 10.62 -8.20 18.60
N GLY A 64 10.96 -8.18 17.31
CA GLY A 64 10.01 -7.90 16.25
C GLY A 64 10.64 -7.29 14.99
N LEU A 65 9.78 -6.73 14.14
CA LEU A 65 10.12 -5.98 12.94
C LEU A 65 9.72 -4.52 13.09
N THR A 66 10.47 -3.64 12.44
CA THR A 66 10.15 -2.21 12.39
C THR A 66 10.44 -1.65 10.99
N ALA A 67 9.52 -0.84 10.49
CA ALA A 67 9.66 -0.12 9.23
C ALA A 67 9.46 1.38 9.49
N ALA A 68 10.37 2.22 9.03
CA ALA A 68 10.30 3.67 9.22
C ALA A 68 10.10 4.37 7.88
N THR A 69 9.14 5.28 7.82
CA THR A 69 8.83 6.12 6.65
C THR A 69 9.08 7.59 6.98
N GLU A 70 8.87 8.49 6.01
CA GLU A 70 8.91 9.93 6.31
C GLU A 70 7.77 10.40 7.22
N ASN A 71 6.65 9.66 7.24
CA ASN A 71 5.47 10.02 8.01
C ASN A 71 5.50 9.44 9.42
N GLY A 72 6.17 8.30 9.62
CA GLY A 72 6.29 7.69 10.93
C GLY A 72 6.90 6.29 10.88
N ARG A 73 6.27 5.33 11.56
CA ARG A 73 6.84 4.00 11.78
C ARG A 73 5.76 2.95 12.00
N SER A 74 5.96 1.78 11.43
CA SER A 74 5.14 0.59 11.72
C SER A 74 5.97 -0.41 12.52
N THR A 75 5.40 -0.95 13.60
CA THR A 75 6.07 -1.91 14.48
C THR A 75 5.26 -3.19 14.56
N LEU A 76 5.93 -4.32 14.32
CA LEU A 76 5.37 -5.65 14.47
C LEU A 76 6.13 -6.39 15.58
N PRO A 77 5.58 -6.49 16.80
CA PRO A 77 6.20 -7.26 17.87
C PRO A 77 6.26 -8.76 17.55
N ALA A 78 7.27 -9.46 18.07
CA ALA A 78 7.32 -10.92 18.05
C ALA A 78 6.38 -11.54 19.10
N SER A 79 5.99 -10.78 20.13
CA SER A 79 5.06 -11.26 21.16
C SER A 79 3.62 -11.14 20.66
N PRO A 80 2.80 -12.20 20.71
CA PRO A 80 1.41 -12.15 20.27
C PRO A 80 0.54 -11.27 21.18
N ASP A 81 0.92 -11.10 22.45
CA ASP A 81 0.23 -10.23 23.40
C ASP A 81 0.48 -8.73 23.16
N ALA A 82 1.50 -8.39 22.35
CA ALA A 82 1.83 -7.00 22.04
C ALA A 82 1.19 -6.60 20.69
N PRO A 83 0.53 -5.44 20.61
CA PRO A 83 -0.18 -5.06 19.39
C PRO A 83 0.78 -4.64 18.29
N VAL A 84 0.35 -4.85 17.04
CA VAL A 84 0.98 -4.21 15.88
C VAL A 84 0.64 -2.72 15.93
N THR A 85 1.64 -1.85 15.74
CA THR A 85 1.45 -0.39 15.80
C THR A 85 1.76 0.27 14.46
N LEU A 86 0.97 1.27 14.11
CA LEU A 86 1.24 2.19 13.02
C LEU A 86 1.26 3.59 13.61
N ASP A 87 2.41 4.24 13.54
CA ASP A 87 2.60 5.65 13.87
C ASP A 87 2.68 6.44 12.57
N GLY A 88 1.77 7.38 12.39
CA GLY A 88 1.69 8.24 11.21
C GLY A 88 2.12 9.68 11.47
N HIS A 89 1.94 10.52 10.46
CA HIS A 89 2.28 11.94 10.59
C HIS A 89 1.47 12.63 11.70
N GLY A 90 2.05 13.65 12.33
CA GLY A 90 1.35 14.47 13.32
C GLY A 90 1.16 13.80 14.69
N GLY A 91 1.80 12.65 14.93
CA GLY A 91 1.65 11.89 16.17
C GLY A 91 0.38 11.04 16.24
N ARG A 92 -0.29 10.82 15.10
CA ARG A 92 -1.36 9.82 14.98
C ARG A 92 -0.79 8.44 15.21
N SER A 93 -1.50 7.60 15.95
CA SER A 93 -1.14 6.20 16.15
C SER A 93 -2.38 5.35 16.00
N VAL A 94 -2.22 4.10 15.57
CA VAL A 94 -3.25 3.07 15.66
C VAL A 94 -2.54 1.78 16.02
N SER A 95 -3.09 1.06 17.00
CA SER A 95 -2.61 -0.26 17.40
C SER A 95 -3.69 -1.31 17.19
N VAL A 96 -3.30 -2.50 16.74
CA VAL A 96 -4.19 -3.64 16.55
C VAL A 96 -3.63 -4.89 17.22
N ARG A 97 -4.44 -5.53 18.08
CA ARG A 97 -4.14 -6.86 18.64
C ARG A 97 -4.54 -7.93 17.64
N LEU A 98 -3.66 -8.91 17.42
CA LEU A 98 -3.88 -9.98 16.47
C LEU A 98 -4.80 -11.07 17.04
N PRO A 99 -5.54 -11.81 16.19
CA PRO A 99 -6.38 -12.92 16.62
C PRO A 99 -5.61 -13.98 17.41
N PHE A 100 -6.31 -14.64 18.34
CA PHE A 100 -5.79 -15.79 19.10
C PHE A 100 -4.51 -15.52 19.90
N ALA A 101 -4.23 -14.27 20.28
CA ALA A 101 -2.99 -13.89 20.96
C ALA A 101 -2.64 -14.80 22.16
N GLU A 102 -3.64 -15.11 23.00
CA GLU A 102 -3.47 -15.87 24.26
C GLU A 102 -2.99 -17.32 24.07
N GLN A 103 -3.28 -17.94 22.92
CA GLN A 103 -2.91 -19.33 22.61
C GLN A 103 -1.75 -19.43 21.61
N THR A 104 -1.27 -18.29 21.10
CA THR A 104 -0.25 -18.23 20.06
C THR A 104 1.13 -18.14 20.71
N ALA A 105 2.12 -18.82 20.13
CA ALA A 105 3.51 -18.66 20.56
C ALA A 105 4.14 -17.41 19.94
N SER A 106 5.32 -16.99 20.44
CA SER A 106 6.06 -15.89 19.81
C SER A 106 6.30 -16.14 18.31
N ALA A 107 6.16 -15.08 17.52
CA ALA A 107 6.28 -15.13 16.09
C ALA A 107 7.65 -15.63 15.65
N ARG A 108 7.67 -16.41 14.57
CA ARG A 108 8.89 -16.73 13.86
C ARG A 108 9.24 -15.55 12.97
N ILE A 109 10.22 -14.75 13.40
CA ILE A 109 10.75 -13.63 12.64
C ILE A 109 11.61 -14.13 11.48
N LEU A 110 11.29 -13.68 10.26
CA LEU A 110 11.95 -14.07 9.02
C LEU A 110 12.37 -12.82 8.26
N GLY A 111 13.41 -12.92 7.44
CA GLY A 111 13.67 -11.87 6.46
C GLY A 111 12.42 -11.69 5.59
N GLY A 112 11.86 -10.49 5.57
CA GLY A 112 10.65 -10.13 4.81
C GLY A 112 9.30 -10.32 5.50
N GLY A 113 9.24 -10.75 6.78
CA GLY A 113 7.98 -10.83 7.52
C GLY A 113 8.05 -11.67 8.80
N ALA A 114 6.93 -11.83 9.49
CA ALA A 114 6.82 -12.70 10.65
C ALA A 114 5.65 -13.67 10.48
N VAL A 115 5.76 -14.87 11.06
CA VAL A 115 4.67 -15.87 11.05
C VAL A 115 4.26 -16.18 12.48
N PHE A 116 2.99 -15.94 12.79
CA PHE A 116 2.31 -16.36 14.00
C PHE A 116 1.53 -17.63 13.69
N ASP A 117 1.92 -18.75 14.31
CA ASP A 117 1.19 -20.00 14.18
C ASP A 117 0.25 -20.18 15.37
N HIS A 118 -1.05 -20.19 15.09
CA HIS A 118 -2.09 -20.25 16.13
C HIS A 118 -2.40 -21.69 16.58
N GLY A 119 -1.78 -22.71 15.95
CA GLY A 119 -1.97 -24.12 16.30
C GLY A 119 -3.39 -24.66 16.03
N ASN A 120 -4.19 -23.92 15.26
CA ASN A 120 -5.60 -24.22 14.96
C ASN A 120 -5.88 -24.32 13.46
N GLY A 121 -4.85 -24.52 12.64
CA GLY A 121 -4.98 -24.54 11.17
C GLY A 121 -4.92 -23.15 10.53
N ALA A 122 -4.81 -22.07 11.30
CA ALA A 122 -4.58 -20.72 10.81
C ALA A 122 -3.20 -20.18 11.21
N GLN A 123 -2.63 -19.34 10.34
CA GLN A 123 -1.40 -18.59 10.60
C GLN A 123 -1.58 -17.12 10.23
N THR A 124 -1.15 -16.20 11.08
CA THR A 124 -1.12 -14.76 10.74
C THR A 124 0.27 -14.35 10.28
N VAL A 125 0.33 -13.63 9.16
CA VAL A 125 1.54 -13.12 8.52
C VAL A 125 1.39 -11.62 8.27
N PRO A 126 1.77 -10.76 9.23
CA PRO A 126 1.76 -9.32 9.04
C PRO A 126 2.93 -8.86 8.16
N LEU A 127 2.63 -8.03 7.16
CA LEU A 127 3.57 -7.50 6.18
C LEU A 127 3.62 -5.97 6.30
N LEU A 128 4.81 -5.44 6.58
CA LEU A 128 5.04 -3.99 6.65
C LEU A 128 5.23 -3.43 5.23
N LYS A 129 4.42 -2.43 4.86
CA LYS A 129 4.44 -1.80 3.53
C LYS A 129 5.34 -0.57 3.50
N ASP A 130 5.77 -0.19 2.31
CA ASP A 130 6.68 0.94 2.07
C ASP A 130 6.10 2.31 2.43
N ASP A 131 4.77 2.42 2.50
CA ASP A 131 4.05 3.63 2.88
C ASP A 131 3.68 3.70 4.38
N GLY A 132 4.10 2.71 5.17
CA GLY A 132 3.83 2.62 6.61
C GLY A 132 2.50 1.93 6.96
N SER A 133 1.71 1.51 5.98
CA SER A 133 0.58 0.62 6.21
C SER A 133 1.04 -0.81 6.57
N VAL A 134 0.15 -1.60 7.17
CA VAL A 134 0.43 -2.99 7.53
C VAL A 134 -0.69 -3.88 7.00
N GLN A 135 -0.32 -4.90 6.24
CA GLN A 135 -1.27 -5.91 5.77
C GLN A 135 -1.16 -7.16 6.63
N VAL A 136 -2.17 -7.42 7.45
CA VAL A 136 -2.24 -8.52 8.41
C VAL A 136 -2.89 -9.72 7.71
N THR A 137 -2.13 -10.42 6.88
CA THR A 137 -2.68 -11.56 6.14
C THR A 137 -2.86 -12.78 7.05
N THR A 138 -3.97 -13.49 6.90
CA THR A 138 -4.27 -14.74 7.59
C THR A 138 -4.33 -15.87 6.58
N VAL A 139 -3.51 -16.89 6.77
CA VAL A 139 -3.47 -18.11 5.96
C VAL A 139 -4.25 -19.21 6.68
N LEU A 140 -5.33 -19.69 6.06
CA LEU A 140 -6.11 -20.84 6.50
C LEU A 140 -5.61 -22.08 5.77
N ALA A 141 -4.88 -22.95 6.46
CA ALA A 141 -4.19 -24.08 5.86
C ALA A 141 -5.15 -25.17 5.33
N ASP A 142 -6.28 -25.36 6.01
CA ASP A 142 -7.27 -26.37 5.69
C ASP A 142 -8.64 -26.06 6.32
N ALA A 143 -9.63 -26.93 6.09
CA ALA A 143 -11.01 -26.77 6.55
C ALA A 143 -11.19 -26.82 8.08
N SER A 144 -10.16 -27.16 8.86
CA SER A 144 -10.20 -27.11 10.33
C SER A 144 -9.89 -25.73 10.91
N ALA A 145 -9.38 -24.80 10.10
CA ALA A 145 -9.16 -23.42 10.50
C ALA A 145 -10.47 -22.75 10.97
N PRO A 146 -10.43 -21.85 11.97
CA PRO A 146 -11.60 -21.08 12.38
C PRO A 146 -12.15 -20.21 11.26
N THR A 147 -13.45 -19.92 11.30
CA THR A 147 -14.08 -19.01 10.32
C THR A 147 -14.11 -17.55 10.77
N GLU A 148 -13.73 -17.26 12.02
CA GLU A 148 -13.83 -15.93 12.63
C GLU A 148 -12.47 -15.48 13.19
N TYR A 149 -12.07 -14.26 12.85
CA TYR A 149 -10.77 -13.67 13.20
C TYR A 149 -10.96 -12.29 13.82
N GLU A 150 -10.74 -12.19 15.13
CA GLU A 150 -10.97 -10.99 15.91
C GLU A 150 -9.72 -10.10 15.98
N TYR A 151 -9.88 -8.83 15.59
CA TYR A 151 -8.87 -7.78 15.63
C TYR A 151 -9.34 -6.67 16.56
N GLU A 152 -8.63 -6.44 17.67
CA GLU A 152 -8.97 -5.35 18.59
C GLU A 152 -8.14 -4.11 18.28
N PHE A 153 -8.81 -3.02 17.93
CA PHE A 153 -8.16 -1.74 17.66
C PHE A 153 -8.13 -0.87 18.90
N SER A 154 -7.06 -0.11 19.03
CA SER A 154 -6.88 0.88 20.09
C SER A 154 -6.04 2.06 19.60
N ASP A 155 -6.44 3.25 20.04
CA ASP A 155 -5.68 4.49 20.01
C ASP A 155 -6.26 5.38 21.14
N PRO A 156 -5.48 6.25 21.82
CA PRO A 156 -6.02 7.10 22.88
C PRO A 156 -7.21 7.98 22.47
N GLY A 157 -7.36 8.30 21.18
CA GLY A 157 -8.46 9.05 20.63
C GLY A 157 -9.56 8.22 19.97
N LEU A 158 -9.38 6.90 19.77
CA LEU A 158 -10.36 6.06 19.08
C LEU A 158 -11.67 5.96 19.87
N ASP A 159 -12.76 6.42 19.26
CA ASP A 159 -14.12 6.36 19.81
C ASP A 159 -14.94 5.27 19.13
N ARG A 160 -14.89 5.21 17.79
CA ARG A 160 -15.69 4.25 17.00
C ARG A 160 -15.03 3.86 15.69
N ILE A 161 -15.43 2.69 15.19
CA ILE A 161 -15.12 2.23 13.85
C ILE A 161 -16.42 2.26 13.03
N SER A 162 -16.40 2.91 11.87
CA SER A 162 -17.55 2.94 10.95
C SER A 162 -17.25 2.16 9.67
N GLN A 163 -18.19 1.35 9.23
CA GLN A 163 -18.13 0.65 7.95
C GLN A 163 -18.96 1.39 6.90
N ASP A 164 -18.42 1.54 5.69
CA ASP A 164 -19.15 2.08 4.54
C ASP A 164 -19.83 0.98 3.70
N GLU A 165 -20.53 1.38 2.63
CA GLU A 165 -21.27 0.46 1.75
C GLU A 165 -20.35 -0.51 0.98
N ASP A 166 -19.08 -0.14 0.79
CA ASP A 166 -18.07 -0.94 0.09
C ASP A 166 -17.29 -1.86 1.06
N GLY A 167 -17.61 -1.80 2.36
CA GLY A 167 -17.02 -2.64 3.40
C GLY A 167 -15.70 -2.12 3.98
N VAL A 168 -15.27 -0.91 3.60
CA VAL A 168 -14.10 -0.23 4.17
C VAL A 168 -14.44 0.25 5.57
N LEU A 169 -13.50 0.06 6.50
CA LEU A 169 -13.64 0.57 7.86
C LEU A 169 -12.86 1.87 8.02
N THR A 170 -13.48 2.85 8.68
CA THR A 170 -12.83 4.11 9.07
C THR A 170 -12.76 4.19 10.59
N LEU A 171 -11.57 4.43 11.11
CA LEU A 171 -11.32 4.65 12.54
C LEU A 171 -11.49 6.13 12.84
N LEU A 172 -12.36 6.44 13.81
CA LEU A 172 -12.78 7.80 14.09
C LEU A 172 -12.61 8.14 15.57
N ASP A 173 -12.16 9.37 15.82
CA ASP A 173 -12.21 9.97 17.16
C ASP A 173 -13.62 10.46 17.53
N SER A 174 -13.78 10.95 18.77
CA SER A 174 -15.05 11.43 19.30
C SER A 174 -15.63 12.64 18.57
N ASP A 175 -14.80 13.40 17.87
CA ASP A 175 -15.21 14.56 17.05
C ASP A 175 -15.49 14.16 15.58
N GLY A 176 -15.34 12.87 15.25
CA GLY A 176 -15.44 12.36 13.88
C GLY A 176 -14.19 12.62 13.04
N GLY A 177 -13.06 12.94 13.67
CA GLY A 177 -11.76 13.04 13.05
C GLY A 177 -11.25 11.67 12.59
N TYR A 178 -10.62 11.65 11.41
CA TYR A 178 -10.05 10.44 10.82
C TYR A 178 -8.73 10.07 11.49
N LEU A 179 -8.65 8.85 12.00
CA LEU A 179 -7.46 8.27 12.63
C LEU A 179 -6.74 7.26 11.73
N GLY A 180 -7.48 6.63 10.80
CA GLY A 180 -6.99 5.60 9.90
C GLY A 180 -8.14 4.80 9.30
N GLY A 181 -7.82 3.69 8.65
CA GLY A 181 -8.85 2.80 8.11
C GLY A 181 -8.39 1.36 7.92
N VAL A 182 -9.33 0.50 7.60
CA VAL A 182 -9.11 -0.90 7.21
C VAL A 182 -9.71 -1.12 5.83
N GLY A 183 -8.93 -1.72 4.93
CA GLY A 183 -9.33 -2.15 3.59
C GLY A 183 -10.55 -3.05 3.67
N ALA A 184 -11.45 -2.98 2.68
CA ALA A 184 -12.59 -3.88 2.60
C ALA A 184 -12.13 -5.35 2.66
N ALA A 185 -12.88 -6.17 3.41
CA ALA A 185 -12.54 -7.57 3.61
C ALA A 185 -12.46 -8.30 2.26
N TRP A 186 -11.37 -9.03 2.05
CA TRP A 186 -11.27 -9.97 0.95
C TRP A 186 -10.61 -11.27 1.40
N ALA A 187 -10.93 -12.34 0.69
CA ALA A 187 -10.30 -13.63 0.87
C ALA A 187 -10.18 -14.34 -0.48
N LYS A 188 -9.08 -15.05 -0.70
CA LYS A 188 -8.78 -15.80 -1.93
C LYS A 188 -8.36 -17.22 -1.61
N ASP A 189 -8.86 -18.16 -2.38
CA ASP A 189 -8.47 -19.57 -2.29
C ASP A 189 -7.16 -19.84 -3.06
N ALA A 190 -6.64 -21.07 -2.98
CA ALA A 190 -5.36 -21.43 -3.60
C ALA A 190 -5.35 -21.37 -5.14
N GLU A 191 -6.52 -21.23 -5.76
CA GLU A 191 -6.67 -21.01 -7.21
C GLU A 191 -6.89 -19.52 -7.56
N GLY A 192 -6.80 -18.64 -6.56
CA GLY A 192 -7.00 -17.19 -6.69
C GLY A 192 -8.47 -16.78 -6.80
N ARG A 193 -9.42 -17.67 -6.50
CA ARG A 193 -10.86 -17.37 -6.55
C ARG A 193 -11.29 -16.68 -5.27
N ASP A 194 -12.19 -15.71 -5.41
CA ASP A 194 -12.73 -14.99 -4.25
C ASP A 194 -13.54 -15.92 -3.35
N VAL A 195 -13.28 -15.84 -2.04
CA VAL A 195 -14.00 -16.52 -0.98
C VAL A 195 -14.89 -15.49 -0.28
N PRO A 196 -16.19 -15.76 -0.06
CA PRO A 196 -17.05 -14.82 0.65
C PRO A 196 -16.49 -14.50 2.04
N THR A 197 -16.40 -13.20 2.33
CA THR A 197 -15.91 -12.70 3.62
C THR A 197 -16.59 -11.37 3.94
N ARG A 198 -16.63 -11.01 5.23
CA ARG A 198 -17.15 -9.73 5.71
C ARG A 198 -16.49 -9.34 7.03
N TYR A 199 -16.56 -8.05 7.36
CA TYR A 199 -16.33 -7.60 8.72
C TYR A 199 -17.64 -7.49 9.50
N GLU A 200 -17.56 -7.81 10.79
CA GLU A 200 -18.54 -7.50 11.81
C GLU A 200 -17.86 -6.60 12.85
N VAL A 201 -18.45 -5.43 13.13
CA VAL A 201 -17.87 -4.41 14.01
C VAL A 201 -18.66 -4.33 15.30
N ASP A 202 -17.97 -4.54 16.44
CA ASP A 202 -18.51 -4.32 17.78
C ASP A 202 -17.58 -3.37 18.55
N GLY A 203 -18.00 -2.11 18.69
CA GLY A 203 -17.18 -1.04 19.29
C GLY A 203 -15.89 -0.80 18.50
N THR A 204 -14.75 -1.12 19.11
CA THR A 204 -13.41 -1.03 18.49
C THR A 204 -12.85 -2.40 18.11
N THR A 205 -13.66 -3.45 18.22
CA THR A 205 -13.33 -4.81 17.80
C THR A 205 -13.90 -5.07 16.41
N VAL A 206 -13.07 -5.61 15.54
CA VAL A 206 -13.45 -6.00 14.17
C VAL A 206 -13.22 -7.49 14.03
N THR A 207 -14.28 -8.23 13.73
CA THR A 207 -14.19 -9.65 13.40
C THR A 207 -14.31 -9.82 11.89
N GLN A 208 -13.29 -10.39 11.26
CA GLN A 208 -13.43 -10.87 9.89
C GLN A 208 -14.01 -12.29 9.91
N VAL A 209 -15.12 -12.48 9.21
CA VAL A 209 -15.75 -13.79 9.01
C VAL A 209 -15.46 -14.28 7.60
N VAL A 210 -14.79 -15.43 7.46
CA VAL A 210 -14.39 -16.02 6.18
C VAL A 210 -15.16 -17.32 5.95
N GLU A 211 -15.95 -17.40 4.87
CA GLU A 211 -16.81 -18.56 4.55
C GLU A 211 -16.05 -19.66 3.79
N HIS A 212 -14.88 -20.06 4.31
CA HIS A 212 -13.94 -20.97 3.63
C HIS A 212 -14.29 -22.47 3.75
N THR A 213 -15.34 -22.84 4.47
CA THR A 213 -15.75 -24.25 4.66
C THR A 213 -16.83 -24.68 3.65
N ALA A 214 -17.24 -23.78 2.76
CA ALA A 214 -18.19 -24.09 1.70
C ALA A 214 -17.62 -25.09 0.69
N GLU A 215 -18.50 -25.83 0.01
CA GLU A 215 -18.09 -26.76 -1.05
C GLU A 215 -17.41 -26.00 -2.20
N GLY A 216 -16.29 -26.55 -2.69
CA GLY A 216 -15.56 -25.99 -3.84
C GLY A 216 -14.53 -24.92 -3.49
N ILE A 217 -14.29 -24.61 -2.21
CA ILE A 217 -13.13 -23.82 -1.76
C ILE A 217 -11.88 -24.70 -1.73
N VAL A 218 -10.77 -24.19 -2.27
CA VAL A 218 -9.49 -24.90 -2.31
C VAL A 218 -8.48 -24.24 -1.37
N HIS A 219 -8.07 -24.97 -0.34
CA HIS A 219 -7.06 -24.50 0.61
C HIS A 219 -5.62 -24.59 0.06
N PRO A 220 -4.68 -23.74 0.54
CA PRO A 220 -4.88 -22.73 1.57
C PRO A 220 -5.69 -21.52 1.08
N VAL A 221 -6.49 -20.94 1.98
CA VAL A 221 -7.17 -19.65 1.75
C VAL A 221 -6.34 -18.55 2.40
N VAL A 222 -6.25 -17.39 1.77
CA VAL A 222 -5.61 -16.19 2.30
C VAL A 222 -6.66 -15.10 2.48
N ALA A 223 -6.72 -14.47 3.64
CA ALA A 223 -7.60 -13.36 3.94
C ALA A 223 -6.80 -12.18 4.54
N ASP A 224 -7.33 -10.96 4.43
CA ASP A 224 -6.75 -9.76 5.04
C ASP A 224 -7.44 -9.36 6.36
N PRO A 225 -6.89 -8.44 7.16
CA PRO A 225 -7.11 -7.01 6.87
C PRO A 225 -5.86 -6.24 6.43
N TRP A 226 -6.05 -5.19 5.63
CA TRP A 226 -5.02 -4.15 5.37
C TRP A 226 -5.34 -2.87 6.14
N LEU A 227 -4.41 -2.39 6.98
CA LEU A 227 -4.57 -1.21 7.84
C LEU A 227 -3.62 -0.10 7.40
N GLY A 228 -4.10 1.15 7.33
CA GLY A 228 -3.25 2.31 7.08
C GLY A 228 -3.78 3.61 7.70
N ILE A 229 -2.89 4.60 7.80
CA ILE A 229 -3.14 5.91 8.43
C ILE A 229 -2.97 7.02 7.39
N ASP A 230 -1.74 7.29 6.95
CA ASP A 230 -1.41 8.39 6.04
C ASP A 230 -1.93 8.16 4.60
N LEU A 231 -2.64 9.15 4.05
CA LEU A 231 -3.17 9.13 2.68
C LEU A 231 -2.11 9.60 1.65
N PHE A 232 -1.10 10.32 2.11
CA PHE A 232 0.06 10.74 1.29
C PHE A 232 1.36 10.18 1.86
N SER A 233 2.10 9.43 1.02
CA SER A 233 3.42 8.91 1.38
C SER A 233 4.47 10.01 1.36
N GLU A 234 4.41 10.91 0.37
CA GLU A 234 5.35 12.02 0.22
C GLU A 234 4.62 13.33 -0.04
N THR A 235 5.09 14.40 0.58
CA THR A 235 4.65 15.77 0.25
C THR A 235 5.85 16.69 0.18
N TRP A 236 5.84 17.75 -0.62
CA TRP A 236 6.96 18.70 -0.67
C TRP A 236 6.55 20.07 -1.18
N TYR A 237 7.41 21.05 -0.90
CA TYR A 237 7.35 22.35 -1.55
C TYR A 237 8.32 22.37 -2.72
N ASP A 238 7.90 23.03 -3.79
CA ASP A 238 8.68 23.27 -4.98
C ASP A 238 8.30 24.65 -5.55
N GLU A 239 8.83 25.00 -6.71
CA GLU A 239 8.55 26.25 -7.41
C GLU A 239 7.96 25.99 -8.79
N TYR A 240 6.99 26.83 -9.17
CA TYR A 240 6.46 26.90 -10.52
C TYR A 240 6.19 28.37 -10.87
N ASP A 241 6.75 28.83 -11.99
CA ASP A 241 6.62 30.23 -12.46
C ASP A 241 6.97 31.27 -11.38
N GLY A 242 8.06 31.04 -10.63
CA GLY A 242 8.52 31.91 -9.56
C GLY A 242 7.60 31.95 -8.33
N GLN A 243 6.61 31.05 -8.24
CA GLN A 243 5.69 30.95 -7.12
C GLN A 243 5.67 29.55 -6.51
N LEU A 244 5.14 29.45 -5.29
CA LEU A 244 4.97 28.19 -4.57
C LEU A 244 4.23 27.14 -5.42
N LYS A 245 4.79 25.94 -5.48
CA LYS A 245 4.08 24.71 -5.83
C LYS A 245 4.07 23.80 -4.60
N VAL A 246 2.90 23.24 -4.29
CA VAL A 246 2.78 22.18 -3.28
C VAL A 246 2.51 20.89 -4.02
N SER A 247 3.32 19.88 -3.79
CA SER A 247 3.20 18.58 -4.43
C SER A 247 2.91 17.51 -3.39
N ALA A 248 2.08 16.53 -3.76
CA ALA A 248 1.71 15.42 -2.90
C ALA A 248 1.62 14.12 -3.68
N GLN A 249 2.23 13.06 -3.17
CA GLN A 249 2.13 11.71 -3.71
C GLN A 249 1.29 10.86 -2.76
N LYS A 250 0.22 10.26 -3.28
CA LYS A 250 -0.61 9.33 -2.49
C LYS A 250 0.23 8.14 -2.04
N SER A 251 0.00 7.70 -0.81
CA SER A 251 0.45 6.38 -0.36
C SER A 251 -0.24 5.29 -1.18
N THR A 252 0.32 4.07 -1.16
CA THR A 252 -0.32 2.90 -1.77
C THR A 252 -1.68 2.65 -1.11
N TRP A 253 -1.73 2.77 0.22
CA TRP A 253 -2.93 2.83 1.04
C TRP A 253 -3.92 3.90 0.55
N GLY A 254 -3.48 5.16 0.47
CA GLY A 254 -4.31 6.27 0.03
C GLY A 254 -4.83 6.05 -1.39
N GLN A 255 -4.04 5.47 -2.29
CA GLN A 255 -4.52 5.10 -3.61
C GLN A 255 -5.63 4.07 -3.56
N PHE A 256 -5.44 2.98 -2.81
CA PHE A 256 -6.43 1.90 -2.73
C PHE A 256 -7.79 2.44 -2.26
N HIS A 257 -7.77 3.38 -1.32
CA HIS A 257 -8.97 4.02 -0.78
C HIS A 257 -9.50 5.22 -1.59
N HIS A 258 -8.89 5.58 -2.72
CA HIS A 258 -9.30 6.76 -3.50
C HIS A 258 -10.48 6.52 -4.46
N ALA A 259 -11.42 5.63 -4.11
CA ALA A 259 -12.59 5.33 -4.95
C ALA A 259 -13.65 6.45 -4.95
N PRO A 260 -14.42 6.62 -6.04
CA PRO A 260 -15.60 7.49 -6.03
C PRO A 260 -16.59 7.08 -4.92
N GLY A 261 -17.12 8.06 -4.17
CA GLY A 261 -17.98 7.79 -3.01
C GLY A 261 -17.28 8.13 -1.69
N ALA A 262 -17.24 7.17 -0.76
CA ALA A 262 -16.62 7.35 0.56
C ALA A 262 -15.13 7.74 0.47
N GLY A 263 -14.39 7.11 -0.45
CA GLY A 263 -12.98 7.41 -0.72
C GLY A 263 -12.72 8.87 -1.11
N TRP A 264 -13.54 9.44 -2.01
CA TRP A 264 -13.50 10.87 -2.31
C TRP A 264 -13.82 11.74 -1.09
N GLY A 265 -14.75 11.32 -0.25
CA GLY A 265 -15.05 11.99 1.01
C GLY A 265 -13.82 12.07 1.93
N ILE A 266 -13.10 10.94 2.07
CA ILE A 266 -11.85 10.85 2.83
C ILE A 266 -10.80 11.83 2.27
N PHE A 267 -10.58 11.86 0.95
CA PHE A 267 -9.61 12.80 0.38
C PHE A 267 -10.07 14.27 0.47
N LEU A 268 -11.34 14.59 0.21
CA LEU A 268 -11.84 15.96 0.28
C LEU A 268 -11.84 16.54 1.71
N GLY A 269 -11.98 15.70 2.73
CA GLY A 269 -11.92 16.08 4.15
C GLY A 269 -10.56 15.73 4.77
N PRO A 270 -10.42 14.54 5.39
CA PRO A 270 -9.19 14.06 6.00
C PRO A 270 -7.91 14.27 5.17
N GLY A 271 -7.90 13.91 3.89
CA GLY A 271 -6.73 14.07 3.02
C GLY A 271 -6.32 15.53 2.83
N TRP A 272 -7.28 16.46 2.74
CA TRP A 272 -6.94 17.87 2.73
C TRP A 272 -6.36 18.33 4.07
N ASN A 273 -6.92 17.86 5.18
CA ASN A 273 -6.43 18.22 6.51
C ASN A 273 -4.98 17.71 6.71
N GLU A 274 -4.70 16.48 6.29
CA GLU A 274 -3.35 15.90 6.29
C GLU A 274 -2.39 16.74 5.43
N LEU A 275 -2.78 17.13 4.21
CA LEU A 275 -1.94 17.95 3.35
C LEU A 275 -1.70 19.35 3.94
N VAL A 276 -2.70 19.96 4.59
CA VAL A 276 -2.56 21.25 5.29
C VAL A 276 -1.60 21.12 6.47
N GLU A 277 -1.70 20.05 7.25
CA GLU A 277 -0.81 19.80 8.37
C GLU A 277 0.64 19.61 7.90
N LYS A 278 0.86 18.74 6.90
CA LYS A 278 2.17 18.49 6.31
C LYS A 278 2.71 19.75 5.62
N ARG A 279 1.87 20.49 4.89
CA ARG A 279 2.27 21.62 4.04
C ARG A 279 1.34 22.84 4.23
N PRO A 280 1.44 23.58 5.36
CA PRO A 280 0.51 24.66 5.72
C PRO A 280 0.34 25.76 4.66
N ARG A 281 1.38 26.02 3.87
CA ARG A 281 1.37 27.02 2.80
C ARG A 281 0.44 26.65 1.63
N VAL A 282 -0.09 25.42 1.57
CA VAL A 282 -1.12 25.00 0.61
C VAL A 282 -2.41 25.81 0.74
N THR A 283 -2.59 26.53 1.85
CA THR A 283 -3.74 27.40 2.10
C THR A 283 -3.53 28.86 1.64
N GLU A 284 -2.33 29.21 1.14
CA GLU A 284 -1.97 30.61 0.80
C GLU A 284 -2.81 31.22 -0.34
N LYS A 285 -3.47 30.40 -1.17
CA LYS A 285 -4.26 30.88 -2.30
C LYS A 285 -5.41 29.92 -2.65
N PRO A 286 -6.65 30.41 -2.90
CA PRO A 286 -7.81 29.56 -3.22
C PRO A 286 -7.60 28.56 -4.37
N THR A 287 -6.80 28.92 -5.39
CA THR A 287 -6.47 28.01 -6.51
C THR A 287 -5.87 26.68 -6.06
N LEU A 288 -5.17 26.63 -4.92
CA LEU A 288 -4.51 25.42 -4.44
C LEU A 288 -5.56 24.39 -3.98
N ARG A 289 -6.57 24.82 -3.22
CA ARG A 289 -7.72 23.97 -2.86
C ARG A 289 -8.55 23.57 -4.08
N GLN A 290 -8.73 24.48 -5.03
CA GLN A 290 -9.45 24.18 -6.28
C GLN A 290 -8.74 23.08 -7.08
N GLN A 291 -7.41 23.19 -7.24
CA GLN A 291 -6.59 22.17 -7.91
C GLN A 291 -6.65 20.84 -7.17
N TYR A 292 -6.57 20.87 -5.83
CA TYR A 292 -6.69 19.68 -5.00
C TYR A 292 -8.03 18.96 -5.24
N ASN A 293 -9.15 19.68 -5.16
CA ASN A 293 -10.47 19.07 -5.43
C ASN A 293 -10.58 18.48 -6.84
N CYS A 294 -9.94 19.11 -7.82
CA CYS A 294 -9.86 18.59 -9.19
C CYS A 294 -9.01 17.30 -9.26
N HIS A 295 -7.89 17.25 -8.54
CA HIS A 295 -7.06 16.04 -8.41
C HIS A 295 -7.79 14.91 -7.67
N VAL A 296 -8.60 15.20 -6.65
CA VAL A 296 -9.44 14.16 -6.02
C VAL A 296 -10.43 13.59 -7.04
N ALA A 297 -11.17 14.45 -7.74
CA ALA A 297 -12.15 13.99 -8.73
C ALA A 297 -11.54 13.22 -9.92
N GLY A 298 -10.33 13.58 -10.36
CA GLY A 298 -9.66 12.95 -11.50
C GLY A 298 -8.64 11.86 -11.13
N GLY A 299 -8.21 11.81 -9.88
CA GLY A 299 -7.03 11.08 -9.43
C GLY A 299 -7.28 9.62 -9.06
N TYR A 300 -8.52 9.12 -9.18
CA TYR A 300 -8.83 7.71 -8.95
C TYR A 300 -7.97 6.79 -9.83
N PHE A 301 -7.78 7.15 -11.10
CA PHE A 301 -7.07 6.33 -12.08
C PHE A 301 -5.53 6.42 -12.01
N GLN A 302 -4.93 7.10 -11.01
CA GLN A 302 -3.47 7.31 -10.89
C GLN A 302 -2.78 7.96 -12.11
N ILE A 303 -3.51 8.49 -13.09
CA ILE A 303 -2.97 8.88 -14.41
C ILE A 303 -1.92 10.01 -14.31
N ALA A 304 -1.95 10.81 -13.25
CA ALA A 304 -1.13 12.02 -13.12
C ALA A 304 0.17 11.85 -12.31
N GLY A 305 0.37 10.72 -11.61
CA GLY A 305 1.47 10.60 -10.63
C GLY A 305 1.25 11.53 -9.43
N SER A 306 2.23 12.38 -9.13
CA SER A 306 2.13 13.37 -8.05
C SER A 306 1.08 14.44 -8.35
N TRP A 307 0.39 14.88 -7.30
CA TRP A 307 -0.58 15.98 -7.36
C TRP A 307 0.13 17.30 -7.19
N ASP A 308 0.34 18.00 -8.29
CA ASP A 308 0.96 19.33 -8.30
C ASP A 308 -0.10 20.43 -8.15
N LEU A 309 0.04 21.25 -7.12
CA LEU A 309 -0.82 22.39 -6.79
C LEU A 309 -0.02 23.69 -6.94
N GLU A 310 -0.28 24.41 -8.02
CA GLU A 310 0.54 25.56 -8.42
C GLU A 310 -0.11 26.88 -8.01
N LYS A 311 0.58 27.67 -7.18
CA LYS A 311 0.09 28.97 -6.72
C LYS A 311 0.04 30.01 -7.84
N ALA A 312 0.89 29.87 -8.86
CA ALA A 312 0.92 30.78 -10.00
C ALA A 312 -0.42 30.84 -10.76
N ARG A 313 -1.16 29.72 -10.81
CA ARG A 313 -2.45 29.63 -11.49
C ARG A 313 -3.48 30.61 -10.91
N PRO A 314 -4.36 31.22 -11.72
CA PRO A 314 -5.36 32.15 -11.21
C PRO A 314 -6.40 31.40 -10.36
N ASN A 315 -7.02 32.12 -9.41
CA ASN A 315 -8.20 31.61 -8.74
C ASN A 315 -9.33 31.48 -9.76
N ARG A 316 -9.99 30.33 -9.81
CA ARG A 316 -11.18 30.18 -10.63
C ARG A 316 -12.37 30.89 -10.01
N THR A 317 -13.11 31.59 -10.86
CA THR A 317 -14.39 32.21 -10.52
C THR A 317 -15.57 31.37 -11.01
N ALA A 318 -15.37 30.55 -12.05
CA ALA A 318 -16.25 29.43 -12.39
C ALA A 318 -15.91 28.20 -11.53
N HIS A 319 -16.86 27.27 -11.38
CA HIS A 319 -16.56 25.99 -10.72
C HIS A 319 -15.42 25.27 -11.46
N TRP A 320 -14.50 24.63 -10.72
CA TRP A 320 -13.28 24.03 -11.28
C TRP A 320 -13.55 22.97 -12.36
N SER A 321 -14.72 22.34 -12.33
CA SER A 321 -15.12 21.35 -13.33
C SER A 321 -15.44 21.94 -14.70
N TYR A 322 -15.67 23.26 -14.79
CA TYR A 322 -16.02 23.92 -16.05
C TYR A 322 -14.82 23.90 -17.01
N GLY A 323 -14.86 23.01 -18.00
CA GLY A 323 -13.78 22.84 -18.96
C GLY A 323 -12.67 21.91 -18.54
N VAL A 324 -12.91 21.05 -17.54
CA VAL A 324 -11.90 20.10 -17.03
C VAL A 324 -11.36 19.15 -18.09
N ALA A 325 -12.17 18.79 -19.10
CA ALA A 325 -11.72 17.98 -20.24
C ALA A 325 -10.65 18.68 -21.09
N VAL A 326 -10.57 20.01 -21.04
CA VAL A 326 -9.60 20.83 -21.77
C VAL A 326 -8.42 21.17 -20.88
N HIS A 327 -8.65 21.81 -19.72
CA HIS A 327 -7.57 22.31 -18.88
C HIS A 327 -6.92 21.23 -18.01
N ARG A 328 -7.59 20.08 -17.75
CA ARG A 328 -7.04 18.95 -16.97
C ARG A 328 -6.42 19.39 -15.62
N CYS A 329 -7.22 20.11 -14.83
CA CYS A 329 -6.81 20.78 -13.58
C CYS A 329 -5.72 21.88 -13.71
N ASN A 330 -5.19 22.10 -14.91
CA ASN A 330 -4.16 23.09 -15.22
C ASN A 330 -4.74 24.33 -15.91
N TRP A 331 -5.61 25.07 -15.23
CA TRP A 331 -6.20 26.30 -15.79
C TRP A 331 -5.23 27.47 -15.77
N ASN A 332 -5.34 28.32 -16.80
CA ASN A 332 -4.57 29.56 -16.97
C ASN A 332 -5.46 30.81 -16.97
N THR A 333 -6.80 30.65 -16.88
CA THR A 333 -7.75 31.76 -16.78
C THR A 333 -8.75 31.54 -15.65
N PRO A 334 -9.36 32.59 -15.07
CA PRO A 334 -10.34 32.46 -13.98
C PRO A 334 -11.66 31.78 -14.40
N ASP A 335 -12.16 32.06 -15.61
CA ASP A 335 -13.55 31.82 -16.03
C ASP A 335 -13.69 31.05 -17.36
N ARG A 336 -12.60 30.84 -18.11
CA ARG A 336 -12.61 30.18 -19.42
C ARG A 336 -11.73 28.92 -19.42
N TYR A 337 -11.80 28.17 -20.53
CA TYR A 337 -10.95 27.01 -20.79
C TYR A 337 -9.47 27.41 -20.77
#